data_AF-A0AAW1KB39-F1
#
_entry.id   AF-A0AAW1KB39-F1
#
_cell.length_a   1.000
_cell.length_b   1.000
_cell.length_c   1.000
_cell.angle_alpha   90.00
_cell.angle_beta   90.00
_cell.angle_gamma   90.00
#
_symmetry.space_group_name_H-M   'P 1'
#
loop_
_entity.id
_entity.type
_entity.pdbx_description
1 polymer ?
#
loop_
_entity_poly.entity_id
_entity_poly.type
_entity_poly.pdbx_seq_one_letter_code
_entity_poly.pdbx_strand_id
1 'polypeptide(L)'
;MEDILSTSDQLFLQYFCKLYPWNPFQFCDSRRIWLEIIGVPPQCWCRETFEKTAQLWGDLVCLDTLILKMENLMVGKVLLHN
;
A
#
# COMPACT_ATOMS: atom_id res chain seq x y z
N MET A 1 14.69 30.54 6.17
CA MET A 1 13.83 29.41 5.76
C MET A 1 13.38 28.63 7.00
N GLU A 2 13.07 29.31 8.11
CA GLU A 2 12.62 28.69 9.36
C GLU A 2 11.15 29.03 9.67
N ASP A 3 10.58 30.07 9.04
CA ASP A 3 9.23 30.58 9.34
C ASP A 3 8.07 29.92 8.59
N ILE A 4 8.34 29.05 7.60
CA ILE A 4 7.28 28.40 6.81
C ILE A 4 6.60 27.30 7.65
N LEU A 5 7.36 26.61 8.50
CA LEU A 5 6.86 25.51 9.33
C LEU A 5 6.03 26.04 10.51
N SER A 6 6.46 27.12 11.17
CA SER A 6 5.76 27.68 12.34
C SER A 6 4.34 28.16 12.03
N THR A 7 4.10 28.69 10.83
CA THR A 7 2.76 29.16 10.39
C THR A 7 1.89 28.00 9.88
N SER A 8 2.50 26.96 9.33
CA SER A 8 1.77 25.82 8.72
C SER A 8 1.47 24.69 9.71
N ASP A 9 2.19 24.60 10.82
CA ASP A 9 1.98 23.59 11.87
C ASP A 9 0.53 23.60 12.40
N GLN A 10 -0.08 24.77 12.58
CA GLN A 10 -1.47 24.88 13.04
C GLN A 10 -2.48 24.28 12.04
N LEU A 11 -2.22 24.40 10.74
CA LEU A 11 -3.07 23.82 9.69
C LEU A 11 -2.88 22.31 9.61
N PHE A 12 -1.64 21.84 9.71
CA PHE A 12 -1.35 20.41 9.65
C PHE A 12 -1.90 19.66 10.87
N LEU A 13 -1.89 20.26 12.06
CA LEU A 13 -2.46 19.65 13.27
C LEU A 13 -3.98 19.44 13.21
N GLN A 14 -4.69 20.06 12.25
CA GLN A 14 -6.10 19.71 12.00
C GLN A 14 -6.26 18.32 11.38
N TYR A 15 -5.25 17.84 10.66
CA TYR A 15 -5.27 16.57 9.93
C TYR A 15 -4.38 15.50 10.57
N PHE A 16 -3.35 15.91 11.32
CA PHE A 16 -2.35 15.02 11.90
C PHE A 16 -2.29 15.16 13.41
N CYS A 17 -2.31 14.03 14.13
CA CYS A 17 -2.21 14.04 15.59
C CYS A 17 -0.85 14.55 16.08
N LYS A 18 0.24 14.32 15.31
CA LYS A 18 1.61 14.74 15.62
C LYS A 18 2.42 14.92 14.34
N LEU A 19 3.34 15.89 14.39
CA LEU A 19 4.36 16.10 13.36
C LEU A 19 5.73 15.89 14.00
N TYR A 20 6.61 15.21 13.28
CA TYR A 20 7.99 15.00 13.69
C TYR A 20 8.90 15.60 12.62
N PRO A 21 9.98 16.30 13.01
CA PRO A 21 11.00 16.72 12.06
C PRO A 21 11.55 15.51 11.30
N TRP A 22 11.82 15.69 10.00
CA TRP A 22 12.42 14.64 9.19
C TRP A 22 13.80 14.25 9.76
N ASN A 23 13.97 12.98 10.09
CA ASN A 23 15.25 12.43 10.53
C ASN A 23 15.94 11.72 9.35
N PRO A 24 17.12 12.16 8.88
CA PRO A 24 17.80 11.54 7.75
C PRO A 24 18.29 10.11 8.03
N PHE A 25 18.35 9.69 9.29
CA PHE A 25 18.67 8.32 9.70
C PHE A 25 17.43 7.45 9.91
N GLN A 26 16.23 8.02 9.75
CA GLN A 26 14.99 7.27 9.82
C GLN A 26 14.66 6.72 8.44
N PHE A 27 14.75 5.41 8.29
CA PHE A 27 14.34 4.68 7.10
C PHE A 27 13.21 3.72 7.45
N CYS A 28 12.37 3.41 6.46
CA CYS A 28 11.36 2.36 6.62
C CYS A 28 12.03 1.01 6.38
N ASP A 29 12.20 0.23 7.43
CA ASP A 29 12.73 -1.14 7.38
C ASP A 29 11.84 -2.10 6.61
N SER A 30 10.54 -1.84 6.62
CA SER A 30 9.54 -2.59 5.88
C SER A 30 8.42 -1.69 5.40
N ARG A 31 7.67 -2.15 4.40
CA ARG A 31 6.53 -1.44 3.82
C ARG A 31 5.39 -2.42 3.57
N ARG A 32 4.18 -1.88 3.58
CA ARG A 32 3.01 -2.57 3.03
C ARG A 32 2.68 -1.94 1.69
N ILE A 33 2.58 -2.77 0.66
CA ILE A 33 2.33 -2.32 -0.70
C ILE A 33 1.15 -3.07 -1.29
N TRP A 34 0.32 -2.35 -2.05
CA TRP A 34 -0.67 -2.98 -2.91
C TRP A 34 -0.04 -3.23 -4.27
N LEU A 35 0.04 -4.50 -4.67
CA LEU A 35 0.44 -4.88 -6.02
C LEU A 35 -0.81 -5.06 -6.88
N GLU A 36 -0.84 -4.35 -8.00
CA GLU A 36 -1.88 -4.46 -9.02
C GLU A 36 -1.39 -5.36 -10.17
N ILE A 37 -2.15 -6.40 -10.47
CA ILE A 37 -1.87 -7.44 -11.45
C ILE A 37 -2.89 -7.30 -12.56
N ILE A 38 -2.42 -6.98 -13.77
CA ILE A 38 -3.25 -6.60 -14.92
C ILE A 38 -2.99 -7.52 -16.12
N GLY A 39 -3.95 -7.55 -17.06
CA GLY A 39 -3.81 -8.23 -18.36
C GLY A 39 -4.60 -9.54 -18.47
N VAL A 40 -4.95 -10.18 -17.35
CA VAL A 40 -5.91 -11.30 -17.33
C VAL A 40 -6.96 -11.00 -16.25
N PRO A 41 -8.26 -11.23 -16.53
CA PRO A 41 -9.30 -11.01 -15.54
C PRO A 41 -9.06 -11.82 -14.24
N PRO A 42 -9.25 -11.23 -13.05
CA PRO A 42 -9.02 -11.91 -11.77
C PRO A 42 -9.78 -13.22 -11.60
N GLN A 43 -11.01 -13.32 -12.12
CA GLN A 43 -11.80 -14.55 -12.10
C GLN A 43 -11.21 -15.72 -12.91
N CYS A 44 -10.25 -15.48 -13.81
CA CYS A 44 -9.53 -16.55 -14.49
C CYS A 44 -8.38 -17.12 -13.66
N TRP A 45 -8.02 -16.46 -12.56
CA TRP A 45 -6.96 -16.88 -11.65
C TRP A 45 -7.54 -17.56 -10.41
N CYS A 46 -6.87 -18.61 -9.96
CA CYS A 46 -7.14 -19.18 -8.66
C CYS A 46 -6.32 -18.44 -7.59
N ARG A 47 -6.69 -18.62 -6.32
CA ARG A 47 -5.96 -18.04 -5.17
C ARG A 47 -4.45 -18.32 -5.23
N GLU A 48 -4.07 -19.54 -5.65
CA GLU A 48 -2.67 -19.95 -5.77
C GLU A 48 -1.89 -19.10 -6.79
N THR A 49 -2.53 -18.64 -7.86
CA THR A 49 -1.90 -17.73 -8.83
C THR A 49 -1.51 -16.42 -8.18
N PHE A 50 -2.43 -15.81 -7.41
CA PHE A 50 -2.15 -14.58 -6.67
C PHE A 50 -1.04 -14.75 -5.65
N GLU A 51 -1.04 -15.86 -4.91
CA GLU A 51 0.00 -16.20 -3.93
C GLU A 51 1.37 -16.33 -4.60
N LYS A 52 1.47 -17.08 -5.69
CA LYS A 52 2.73 -17.25 -6.43
C LYS A 52 3.23 -15.93 -7.03
N THR A 53 2.36 -15.08 -7.55
CA THR A 53 2.75 -13.76 -8.06
C THR A 53 3.19 -12.83 -6.93
N ALA A 54 2.47 -12.82 -5.81
CA ALA A 54 2.80 -12.03 -4.62
C ALA A 54 4.18 -12.37 -4.05
N GLN A 55 4.50 -13.65 -3.93
CA GLN A 55 5.77 -14.16 -3.38
C GLN A 55 7.02 -13.72 -4.16
N LEU A 56 6.87 -13.24 -5.39
CA LEU A 56 7.98 -12.64 -6.15
C LEU A 56 8.39 -11.26 -5.63
N TRP A 57 7.51 -10.58 -4.88
CA TRP A 57 7.65 -9.19 -4.47
C TRP A 57 7.61 -8.98 -2.94
N GLY A 58 7.13 -9.97 -2.18
CA GLY A 58 7.08 -9.95 -0.72
C GLY A 58 6.13 -11.01 -0.16
N ASP A 59 5.90 -10.95 1.15
CA ASP A 59 4.97 -11.84 1.84
C ASP A 59 3.53 -11.41 1.61
N LEU A 60 2.69 -12.32 1.12
CA LEU A 60 1.27 -12.04 0.92
C LEU A 60 0.57 -11.85 2.27
N VAL A 61 -0.03 -10.68 2.47
CA VAL A 61 -0.86 -10.36 3.63
C VAL A 61 -2.32 -10.73 3.36
N CYS A 62 -2.88 -10.24 2.25
CA CYS A 62 -4.26 -10.56 1.85
C CYS A 62 -4.54 -10.23 0.37
N LEU A 63 -5.64 -10.78 -0.14
CA LEU A 63 -6.24 -10.36 -1.42
C LEU A 63 -7.25 -9.23 -1.16
N ASP A 64 -7.41 -8.34 -2.12
CA ASP A 64 -8.48 -7.34 -2.09
C ASP A 64 -9.86 -8.02 -2.07
N THR A 65 -10.74 -7.52 -1.21
CA THR A 65 -12.14 -7.94 -1.10
C THR A 65 -12.90 -7.90 -2.41
N LEU A 66 -12.55 -6.98 -3.33
CA LEU A 66 -13.18 -6.89 -4.65
C LEU A 66 -12.88 -8.10 -5.54
N ILE A 67 -11.71 -8.73 -5.37
CA ILE A 67 -11.39 -9.99 -6.05
C ILE A 67 -12.16 -11.13 -5.42
N LEU A 68 -12.21 -11.17 -4.08
CA LEU A 68 -12.93 -12.21 -3.33
C LEU A 68 -14.43 -12.22 -3.67
N LYS A 69 -15.01 -11.05 -3.95
CA LYS A 69 -16.40 -10.88 -4.39
C LYS A 69 -16.60 -10.99 -5.91
N MET A 70 -15.52 -11.14 -6.68
CA MET A 70 -15.55 -11.15 -8.16
C MET A 70 -16.18 -9.87 -8.77
N GLU A 71 -16.03 -8.73 -8.09
CA GLU A 71 -16.61 -7.44 -8.51
C GLU A 71 -15.63 -6.64 -9.40
N ASN A 72 -14.33 -6.96 -9.34
CA ASN A 72 -13.31 -6.35 -10.20
C ASN A 72 -12.85 -7.33 -11.27
N LEU A 73 -13.22 -7.05 -12.52
CA LEU A 73 -12.92 -7.91 -13.66
C LEU A 73 -11.61 -7.56 -14.37
N MET A 74 -10.96 -6.44 -14.00
CA MET A 74 -9.86 -5.86 -14.78
C MET A 74 -8.52 -5.94 -14.08
N VAL A 75 -8.51 -5.83 -12.74
CA VAL A 75 -7.29 -5.70 -11.95
C VAL A 75 -7.34 -6.63 -10.75
N GLY A 76 -6.36 -7.53 -10.67
CA GLY A 76 -6.05 -8.27 -9.47
C GLY A 76 -5.28 -7.38 -8.51
N LYS A 77 -5.58 -7.40 -7.22
CA LYS A 77 -4.96 -6.56 -6.20
C LYS A 77 -4.63 -7.34 -4.94
N VAL A 78 -3.34 -7.38 -4.58
CA VAL A 78 -2.83 -8.12 -3.41
C VAL A 78 -2.05 -7.19 -2.50
N LEU A 79 -2.22 -7.34 -1.20
CA LEU A 79 -1.46 -6.62 -0.19
C LEU A 79 -0.24 -7.44 0.19
N LEU A 80 0.93 -6.84 0.11
CA LEU A 80 2.22 -7.45 0.42
C LEU A 80 2.88 -6.75 1.60
N HIS A 81 3.76 -7.50 2.27
CA HIS A 81 4.73 -6.98 3.22
C HIS A 81 6.14 -7.30 2.70
N ASN A 82 7.00 -6.29 2.66
CA ASN A 82 8.41 -6.38 2.25
C ASN A 82 9.25 -5.61 3.26
#